data_AF-A0A948G025-F1
#
_entry.id   AF-A0A948G025-F1
#
_cell.length_a   1.000
_cell.length_b   1.000
_cell.length_c   1.000
_cell.angle_alpha   90.00
_cell.angle_beta   90.00
_cell.angle_gamma   90.00
#
_symmetry.space_group_name_H-M   'P 1'
#
loop_
_entity.id
_entity.type
_entity.pdbx_description
1 polymer ?
#
loop_
_entity_poly.entity_id
_entity_poly.type
_entity_poly.pdbx_seq_one_letter_code
_entity_poly.pdbx_strand_id
1 'polypeptide(L)'
;MRKVDAFVKSELYAFDCGAAGGGQIVIAPDGHVGICHGYLGSRKHFVTTVDDEAFDPQNDPVFMEWSRRSPLSMDVCRECPALGICGGGCPLNADFEEGSIWGLDKRFCVHCKTTLEWLIWDLYKQMTNKTDGVTERTAP
;
A
#
# COMPACT_ATOMS: atom_id res chain seq x y z
N MET A 1 -0.77 -7.16 -11.90
CA MET A 1 0.02 -6.06 -11.25
C MET A 1 -0.88 -5.53 -10.15
N ARG A 2 -0.42 -5.43 -8.90
CA ARG A 2 -1.31 -5.25 -7.73
C ARG A 2 -2.40 -4.18 -7.89
N LYS A 3 -2.05 -3.01 -8.43
CA LYS A 3 -3.00 -1.89 -8.69
C LYS A 3 -3.99 -2.18 -9.82
N VAL A 4 -3.54 -2.86 -10.88
CA VAL A 4 -4.39 -3.32 -11.99
C VAL A 4 -5.35 -4.39 -11.50
N ASP A 5 -4.87 -5.32 -10.67
CA ASP A 5 -5.68 -6.42 -10.15
C ASP A 5 -6.81 -5.86 -9.27
N ALA A 6 -6.50 -4.89 -8.38
CA ALA A 6 -7.49 -4.14 -7.60
C ALA A 6 -8.52 -3.41 -8.48
N PHE A 7 -8.06 -2.71 -9.51
CA PHE A 7 -8.94 -1.98 -10.44
C PHE A 7 -9.87 -2.91 -11.23
N VAL A 8 -9.34 -3.99 -11.81
CA VAL A 8 -10.10 -4.93 -12.65
C VAL A 8 -11.09 -5.75 -11.83
N LYS A 9 -10.69 -6.17 -10.62
CA LYS A 9 -11.55 -6.99 -9.74
C LYS A 9 -12.51 -6.17 -8.90
N SER A 10 -12.41 -4.84 -8.91
CA SER A 10 -13.16 -3.96 -8.00
C SER A 10 -12.91 -4.32 -6.53
N GLU A 11 -11.68 -4.71 -6.21
CA GLU A 11 -11.25 -5.11 -4.87
C GLU A 11 -10.40 -4.02 -4.23
N LEU A 12 -10.55 -3.84 -2.92
CA LEU A 12 -9.81 -2.84 -2.17
C LEU A 12 -8.37 -3.28 -1.91
N TYR A 13 -7.41 -2.45 -2.33
CA TYR A 13 -6.00 -2.63 -2.00
C TYR A 13 -5.62 -1.74 -0.80
N ALA A 14 -5.76 -2.28 0.41
CA ALA A 14 -5.66 -1.51 1.65
C ALA A 14 -4.23 -1.16 2.09
N PHE A 15 -3.22 -1.94 1.67
CA PHE A 15 -1.82 -1.79 2.10
C PHE A 15 -0.84 -2.08 0.95
N ASP A 16 0.04 -1.13 0.61
CA ASP A 16 1.01 -1.31 -0.49
C ASP A 16 2.27 -2.10 -0.08
N CYS A 17 2.63 -2.01 1.19
CA CYS A 17 3.81 -2.64 1.80
C CYS A 17 3.40 -3.55 2.97
N GLY A 18 4.12 -4.65 3.20
CA GLY A 18 3.82 -5.59 4.29
C GLY A 18 4.00 -5.02 5.70
N ALA A 19 4.83 -3.98 5.86
CA ALA A 19 4.95 -3.29 7.14
C ALA A 19 3.66 -2.50 7.47
N ALA A 20 3.07 -1.85 6.47
CA ALA A 20 1.75 -1.24 6.62
C ALA A 20 0.71 -2.37 6.77
N GLY A 21 -0.18 -2.27 7.74
CA GLY A 21 -1.06 -3.38 8.10
C GLY A 21 -0.44 -4.39 9.07
N GLY A 22 0.78 -4.13 9.56
CA GLY A 22 1.39 -4.92 10.64
C GLY A 22 1.81 -6.33 10.22
N GLY A 23 1.86 -6.61 8.91
CA GLY A 23 2.06 -7.95 8.35
C GLY A 23 3.52 -8.33 8.09
N GLN A 24 4.49 -7.61 8.67
CA GLN A 24 5.92 -7.86 8.47
C GLN A 24 6.65 -7.85 9.81
N ILE A 25 7.57 -8.80 9.98
CA ILE A 25 8.56 -8.80 11.05
C ILE A 25 9.94 -8.77 10.39
N VAL A 26 10.83 -7.95 10.93
CA VAL A 26 12.20 -7.78 10.45
C VAL A 26 13.15 -8.06 11.60
N ILE A 27 14.13 -8.93 11.35
CA ILE A 27 15.17 -9.28 12.30
C ILE A 27 16.50 -8.75 11.76
N ALA A 28 17.14 -7.87 12.52
CA ALA A 28 18.48 -7.37 12.21
C ALA A 28 19.56 -8.41 12.57
N PRO A 29 20.77 -8.33 12.00
CA PRO A 29 21.85 -9.29 12.28
C PRO A 29 22.30 -9.35 13.75
N ASP A 30 22.03 -8.31 14.53
CA ASP A 30 22.31 -8.21 15.96
C ASP A 30 21.15 -8.71 16.83
N GLY A 31 20.13 -9.31 16.21
CA GLY A 31 18.96 -9.84 16.90
C GLY A 31 17.85 -8.83 17.16
N HIS A 32 18.00 -7.53 16.85
CA HIS A 32 16.88 -6.59 17.04
C HIS A 32 15.71 -6.91 16.10
N VAL A 33 14.49 -6.77 16.62
CA VAL A 33 13.24 -7.07 15.91
C VAL A 33 12.42 -5.79 15.73
N GLY A 34 11.94 -5.55 14.51
CA GLY A 34 11.12 -4.40 14.15
C GLY A 34 10.15 -4.67 13.00
N ILE A 35 9.39 -3.65 12.60
CA ILE A 35 8.31 -3.78 11.61
C ILE A 35 8.75 -3.52 10.16
N CYS A 36 9.78 -2.69 9.93
CA CYS A 36 10.15 -2.22 8.59
C CYS A 36 11.66 -2.28 8.33
N HIS A 37 12.06 -2.95 7.25
CA HIS A 37 13.47 -3.13 6.88
C HIS A 37 14.12 -1.82 6.45
N GLY A 38 13.33 -0.85 6.01
CA GLY A 38 13.80 0.50 5.69
C GLY A 38 14.44 1.24 6.87
N TYR A 39 14.09 0.87 8.10
CA TYR A 39 14.70 1.41 9.31
C TYR A 39 15.83 0.55 9.87
N LEU A 40 16.36 -0.43 9.13
CA LEU A 40 17.50 -1.21 9.60
C LEU A 40 18.62 -0.26 10.05
N GLY A 41 19.07 0.69 9.22
CA GLY A 41 20.18 1.57 9.58
C GLY A 41 20.01 2.38 10.88
N SER A 42 18.80 2.89 11.16
CA SER A 42 18.53 3.73 12.34
C SER A 42 17.98 2.97 13.55
N ARG A 43 17.56 1.71 13.34
CA ARG A 43 16.77 0.92 14.31
C ARG A 43 15.50 1.61 14.80
N LYS A 44 14.99 2.64 14.10
CA LYS A 44 13.69 3.26 14.41
C LYS A 44 12.59 2.20 14.21
N HIS A 45 11.68 2.07 15.17
CA HIS A 45 10.64 1.03 15.19
C HIS A 45 11.15 -0.42 15.33
N PHE A 46 12.37 -0.60 15.85
CA PHE A 46 12.82 -1.88 16.41
C PHE A 46 12.56 -1.82 17.91
N VAL A 47 11.69 -2.70 18.41
CA VAL A 47 11.08 -2.59 19.75
C VAL A 47 11.54 -3.65 20.72
N THR A 48 12.15 -4.73 20.20
CA THR A 48 12.65 -5.83 21.01
C THR A 48 13.84 -6.52 20.34
N THR A 49 14.27 -7.65 20.90
CA THR A 49 15.28 -8.54 20.33
C THR A 49 14.74 -9.97 20.26
N VAL A 50 15.42 -10.85 19.51
CA VAL A 50 15.06 -12.27 19.40
C VAL A 50 15.13 -13.05 20.72
N ASP A 51 15.80 -12.50 21.73
CA ASP A 51 15.94 -13.12 23.06
C ASP A 51 14.72 -12.84 23.97
N ASP A 52 13.81 -11.95 23.56
CA ASP A 52 12.59 -11.63 24.32
C ASP A 52 11.46 -12.61 23.99
N GLU A 53 11.42 -13.72 24.72
CA GLU A 53 10.38 -14.76 24.57
C GLU A 53 8.97 -14.30 24.97
N ALA A 54 8.84 -13.18 25.71
CA ALA A 54 7.57 -12.65 26.17
C ALA A 54 6.95 -11.64 25.18
N PHE A 55 7.68 -11.25 24.14
CA PHE A 55 7.21 -10.28 23.16
C PHE A 55 6.04 -10.82 22.33
N ASP A 56 4.96 -10.03 22.26
CA ASP A 56 3.82 -10.30 21.38
C ASP A 56 3.54 -9.09 20.48
N PRO A 57 3.79 -9.19 19.15
CA PRO A 57 3.55 -8.09 18.23
C PRO A 57 2.07 -7.68 18.12
N GLN A 58 1.13 -8.52 18.54
CA GLN A 58 -0.29 -8.16 18.55
C GLN A 58 -0.64 -7.15 19.64
N ASN A 59 0.21 -7.04 20.67
CA ASN A 59 0.00 -6.14 21.81
C ASN A 59 1.02 -4.99 21.86
N ASP A 60 2.04 -5.02 21.00
CA ASP A 60 3.05 -3.97 20.93
C ASP A 60 2.49 -2.66 20.30
N PRO A 61 2.71 -1.48 20.92
CA PRO A 61 2.21 -0.21 20.41
C PRO A 61 2.66 0.15 18.99
N VAL A 62 3.90 -0.19 18.61
CA VAL A 62 4.44 0.12 17.28
C VAL A 62 3.80 -0.78 16.24
N PHE A 63 3.73 -2.09 16.48
CA PHE A 63 3.04 -3.00 15.55
C PHE A 63 1.55 -2.66 15.41
N MET A 64 0.89 -2.31 16.53
CA MET A 64 -0.51 -1.88 16.53
C MET A 64 -0.73 -0.56 15.76
N GLU A 65 0.16 0.42 15.92
CA GLU A 65 0.09 1.66 15.15
C GLU A 65 0.25 1.38 13.64
N TRP A 66 1.28 0.63 13.27
CA TRP A 66 1.56 0.28 11.87
C TRP A 66 0.46 -0.57 11.24
N SER A 67 -0.23 -1.41 12.03
CA SER A 67 -1.39 -2.19 11.58
C SER A 67 -2.56 -1.32 11.11
N ARG A 68 -2.65 -0.11 11.65
CA ARG A 68 -3.72 0.84 11.33
C ARG A 68 -3.32 1.78 10.21
N ARG A 69 -2.07 1.78 9.77
CA ARG A 69 -1.59 2.75 8.77
C ARG A 69 -2.07 2.40 7.36
N SER A 70 -3.29 2.83 7.03
CA SER A 70 -3.95 2.65 5.73
C SER A 70 -4.43 4.00 5.18
N PRO A 71 -4.55 4.19 3.85
CA PRO A 71 -5.22 5.38 3.31
C PRO A 71 -6.70 5.45 3.73
N LEU A 72 -7.31 4.33 4.15
CA LEU A 72 -8.68 4.27 4.67
C LEU A 72 -8.84 4.96 6.03
N SER A 73 -7.75 5.10 6.77
CA SER A 73 -7.70 5.73 8.09
C SER A 73 -7.00 7.10 8.05
N MET A 74 -6.81 7.67 6.86
CA MET A 74 -6.14 8.96 6.66
C MET A 74 -7.11 9.95 6.02
N ASP A 75 -7.51 10.99 6.75
CA ASP A 75 -8.53 11.95 6.29
C ASP A 75 -8.17 12.59 4.93
N VAL A 76 -6.90 12.91 4.73
CA VAL A 76 -6.39 13.49 3.47
C VAL A 76 -6.58 12.57 2.26
N CYS A 77 -6.76 11.26 2.47
CA CYS A 77 -6.94 10.27 1.40
C CYS A 77 -8.42 9.99 1.08
N ARG A 78 -9.38 10.45 1.91
CA ARG A 78 -10.79 10.07 1.83
C ARG A 78 -11.46 10.42 0.49
N GLU A 79 -11.07 11.54 -0.11
CA GLU A 79 -11.57 12.01 -1.41
C GLU A 79 -10.62 11.69 -2.57
N CYS A 80 -9.55 10.93 -2.33
CA CYS A 80 -8.59 10.60 -3.37
C CYS A 80 -9.21 9.60 -4.37
N PRO A 81 -9.19 9.89 -5.69
CA PRO A 81 -9.76 8.96 -6.68
C PRO A 81 -9.01 7.62 -6.74
N ALA A 82 -7.74 7.60 -6.33
CA ALA A 82 -6.92 6.40 -6.28
C ALA A 82 -7.02 5.60 -4.96
N LEU A 83 -7.94 5.96 -4.06
CA LEU A 83 -8.08 5.34 -2.72
C LEU A 83 -8.21 3.80 -2.80
N GLY A 84 -8.96 3.29 -3.78
CA GLY A 84 -9.18 1.85 -3.94
C GLY A 84 -7.95 1.06 -4.39
N ILE A 85 -6.96 1.71 -5.02
CA ILE A 85 -5.83 1.03 -5.66
C ILE A 85 -4.46 1.37 -5.05
N CYS A 86 -4.36 2.38 -4.17
CA CYS A 86 -3.06 2.92 -3.79
C CYS A 86 -2.40 2.16 -2.62
N GLY A 87 -3.16 1.69 -1.64
CA GLY A 87 -2.59 1.05 -0.44
C GLY A 87 -1.74 1.96 0.47
N GLY A 88 -1.75 3.28 0.25
CA GLY A 88 -1.19 4.27 1.18
C GLY A 88 0.29 4.58 1.06
N GLY A 89 0.99 4.01 0.07
CA GLY A 89 2.41 4.26 -0.20
C GLY A 89 3.35 3.74 0.89
N CYS A 90 4.57 4.29 0.91
CA CYS A 90 5.62 3.86 1.83
C CYS A 90 5.63 4.72 3.11
N PRO A 91 5.39 4.14 4.32
CA PRO A 91 5.45 4.89 5.57
C PRO A 91 6.84 5.47 5.88
N LEU A 92 7.92 4.80 5.46
CA LEU A 92 9.29 5.32 5.60
C LEU A 92 9.49 6.63 4.81
N ASN A 93 9.01 6.67 3.56
CA ASN A 93 9.14 7.87 2.73
C ASN A 93 8.31 9.02 3.32
N ALA A 94 7.09 8.73 3.77
CA ALA A 94 6.24 9.69 4.46
C ALA A 94 6.93 10.26 5.71
N ASP A 95 7.54 9.39 6.52
CA ASP A 95 8.26 9.79 7.72
C ASP A 95 9.52 10.62 7.39
N PHE A 96 10.25 10.28 6.33
CA PHE A 96 11.40 11.05 5.89
C PHE A 96 11.01 12.45 5.36
N GLU A 97 9.90 12.55 4.62
CA GLU A 97 9.44 13.81 4.01
C GLU A 97 8.65 14.70 4.98
N GLU A 98 7.88 14.11 5.89
CA GLU A 98 6.90 14.83 6.73
C GLU A 98 7.08 14.58 8.24
N GLY A 99 8.05 13.75 8.66
CA GLY A 99 8.35 13.48 10.05
C GLY A 99 7.37 12.53 10.76
N SER A 100 6.47 11.89 10.01
CA SER A 100 5.51 10.92 10.53
C SER A 100 5.19 9.83 9.52
N ILE A 101 5.03 8.59 9.99
CA ILE A 101 4.54 7.48 9.17
C ILE A 101 3.13 7.76 8.63
N TRP A 102 2.35 8.64 9.29
CA TRP A 102 1.02 9.09 8.88
C TRP A 102 1.03 10.20 7.82
N GLY A 103 2.21 10.69 7.45
CA GLY A 103 2.37 11.60 6.33
C GLY A 103 2.04 10.96 4.99
N LEU A 104 2.03 11.79 3.95
CA LEU A 104 1.89 11.36 2.57
C LEU A 104 3.25 11.04 1.94
N ASP A 105 3.34 9.88 1.29
CA ASP A 105 4.34 9.68 0.25
C ASP A 105 3.85 10.39 -1.03
N LYS A 106 4.28 11.65 -1.21
CA LYS A 106 3.78 12.52 -2.29
C LYS A 106 4.15 11.98 -3.68
N ARG A 107 5.33 11.39 -3.82
CA ARG A 107 5.78 10.79 -5.08
C ARG A 107 4.90 9.61 -5.45
N PHE A 108 4.59 8.76 -4.48
CA PHE A 108 3.69 7.63 -4.68
C PHE A 108 2.25 8.07 -4.95
N CYS A 109 1.79 9.18 -4.36
CA CYS A 109 0.49 9.77 -4.69
C CYS A 109 0.38 10.15 -6.17
N VAL A 110 1.42 10.78 -6.73
CA VAL A 110 1.46 11.12 -8.17
C VAL A 110 1.39 9.84 -9.01
N HIS A 111 2.24 8.85 -8.70
CA HIS A 111 2.26 7.57 -9.41
C HIS A 111 0.89 6.87 -9.42
N CYS A 112 0.19 6.83 -8.28
CA CYS A 112 -1.11 6.16 -8.19
C CYS A 112 -2.20 6.89 -8.98
N LYS A 113 -2.23 8.23 -8.94
CA LYS A 113 -3.22 9.02 -9.67
C LYS A 113 -3.02 8.89 -11.18
N THR A 114 -1.77 8.99 -11.65
CA THR A 114 -1.43 8.79 -13.07
C THR A 114 -1.73 7.36 -13.53
N THR A 115 -1.46 6.35 -12.70
CA THR A 115 -1.79 4.95 -13.02
C THR A 115 -3.30 4.75 -13.13
N LEU A 116 -4.09 5.32 -12.22
CA LEU A 116 -5.55 5.24 -12.27
C LEU A 116 -6.10 5.89 -13.55
N GLU A 117 -5.63 7.08 -13.88
CA GLU A 117 -6.03 7.78 -15.11
C GLU A 117 -5.74 6.93 -16.34
N TRP A 118 -4.54 6.36 -16.42
CA TRP A 118 -4.18 5.46 -17.51
C TRP A 118 -5.10 4.23 -17.57
N LEU A 119 -5.40 3.59 -16.44
CA LEU A 119 -6.29 2.43 -16.37
C LEU A 119 -7.71 2.73 -16.86
N ILE A 120 -8.25 3.90 -16.49
CA ILE A 120 -9.58 4.34 -16.93
C ILE A 120 -9.61 4.51 -18.44
N TRP A 121 -8.63 5.23 -19.01
CA TRP A 121 -8.60 5.48 -20.45
C TRP A 121 -8.27 4.23 -21.27
N ASP A 122 -7.43 3.33 -20.74
CA ASP A 122 -7.14 2.06 -21.36
C ASP A 122 -8.38 1.16 -21.41
N LEU A 123 -9.09 1.03 -20.28
CA LEU A 123 -10.36 0.32 -20.21
C LEU A 123 -11.38 0.92 -21.19
N TYR A 124 -11.51 2.25 -21.22
CA TYR A 124 -12.42 2.93 -22.15
C TYR A 124 -12.10 2.58 -23.61
N LYS A 125 -10.84 2.67 -24.03
CA LYS A 125 -10.40 2.30 -25.39
C LYS A 125 -10.71 0.84 -25.72
N GLN A 126 -10.49 -0.07 -24.78
CA GLN A 126 -10.81 -1.49 -24.98
C GLN A 126 -12.31 -1.73 -25.14
N MET A 127 -13.15 -0.97 -24.41
CA MET A 127 -14.60 -1.03 -24.53
C MET A 127 -15.09 -0.46 -25.86
N THR A 128 -14.56 0.70 -26.29
CA THR A 128 -14.97 1.33 -27.55
C THR A 128 -14.48 0.56 -28.77
N ASN A 129 -13.22 0.10 -28.79
CA ASN A 129 -12.66 -0.65 -29.93
C ASN A 129 -13.30 -2.04 -30.09
N LYS A 130 -13.89 -2.61 -29.03
CA LYS A 130 -14.71 -3.82 -29.14
C LYS A 130 -16.04 -3.56 -29.87
N THR A 131 -16.54 -2.33 -29.84
CA THR A 131 -17.83 -1.97 -30.47
C THR A 131 -17.71 -1.93 -32.00
N ASP A 132 -16.52 -1.60 -32.53
CA ASP A 132 -16.24 -1.58 -33.98
C ASP A 132 -15.96 -2.97 -34.58
N GLY A 133 -15.88 -4.02 -33.75
CA GLY A 133 -15.57 -5.39 -34.15
C GLY A 133 -16.74 -6.39 -34.02
N VAL A 134 -17.95 -5.93 -33.73
CA VAL A 134 -19.16 -6.77 -33.68
C VAL A 134 -20.04 -6.49 -34.91
N THR A 135 -19.50 -6.79 -36.09
CA THR A 135 -20.32 -7.20 -37.24
C THR A 135 -19.92 -8.63 -37.58
N GLU A 136 -20.91 -9.52 -37.63
CA GLU A 136 -20.81 -10.94 -38.01
C GLU A 136 -20.26 -11.91 -36.95
N ARG A 137 -21.12 -12.22 -35.96
CA ARG A 137 -21.31 -13.63 -35.59
C ARG A 137 -22.66 -14.07 -36.13
N THR A 138 -22.63 -14.71 -37.28
CA THR A 138 -23.74 -15.48 -37.83
C THR A 138 -24.17 -16.52 -36.79
N ALA A 139 -25.45 -16.50 -36.45
CA ALA A 139 -26.10 -17.55 -35.67
C ALA A 139 -26.13 -18.85 -36.49
N PRO A 140 -25.96 -20.02 -35.87
CA PRO A 140 -26.51 -21.27 -36.41
C PRO A 140 -28.04 -21.30 -36.28
#